data_AF-A0A7J7IWX8-F1
#
_entry.id   AF-A0A7J7IWX8-F1
#
_cell.length_a   1.000
_cell.length_b   1.000
_cell.length_c   1.000
_cell.angle_alpha   90.00
_cell.angle_beta   90.00
_cell.angle_gamma   90.00
#
_symmetry.space_group_name_H-M   'P 1'
#
loop_
_entity.id
_entity.type
_entity.pdbx_description
1 polymer ?
#
loop_
_entity_poly.entity_id
_entity_poly.type
_entity_poly.pdbx_seq_one_letter_code
_entity_poly.pdbx_strand_id
1 'polypeptide(L)'
;MFNYIILLSCAVIVSSHLCLINPHQRGPLGGLNVPGAEDLDCNLTAPPCGGRPREQSILSLKADSNLTVVFQKNIGYFDPALPGNFTISVGADENSFTELVTFEDSETKDLYLHFIHDVVVPSTLGHHIFQVTYVTSPGVVYYQCADITVI
;
A
#
# COMPACT_ATOMS: atom_id res chain seq x y z
N MET A 1 -7.39 4.27 53.39
CA MET A 1 -7.29 3.21 52.36
C MET A 1 -7.62 3.85 51.03
N PHE A 2 -6.62 4.10 50.18
CA PHE A 2 -6.83 4.64 48.83
C PHE A 2 -6.90 3.47 47.84
N ASN A 3 -8.10 3.19 47.32
CA ASN A 3 -8.29 2.26 46.21
C ASN A 3 -7.92 2.99 44.92
N TYR A 4 -6.76 2.66 44.35
CA TYR A 4 -6.40 3.09 43.00
C TYR A 4 -7.05 2.13 41.99
N ILE A 5 -8.12 2.58 41.34
CA ILE A 5 -8.67 1.89 40.16
C ILE A 5 -7.73 2.23 39.00
N ILE A 6 -6.87 1.28 38.62
CA ILE A 6 -6.07 1.36 37.40
C ILE A 6 -7.02 1.05 36.23
N LEU A 7 -7.50 2.09 35.57
CA LEU A 7 -8.22 1.99 34.30
C LEU A 7 -7.20 1.63 33.22
N LEU A 8 -7.12 0.34 32.87
CA LEU A 8 -6.36 -0.16 31.74
C LEU A 8 -7.08 0.28 30.45
N SER A 9 -6.65 1.38 29.85
CA SER A 9 -7.14 1.79 28.53
C SER A 9 -6.66 0.77 27.49
N CYS A 10 -7.55 -0.10 26.99
CA CYS A 10 -7.28 -0.91 25.81
C CYS A 10 -7.07 0.03 24.61
N ALA A 11 -5.82 0.31 24.27
CA ALA A 11 -5.50 0.93 22.99
C ALA A 11 -5.94 -0.07 21.91
N VAL A 12 -6.93 0.30 21.11
CA VAL A 12 -7.31 -0.46 19.93
C VAL A 12 -6.14 -0.36 18.95
N ILE A 13 -5.39 -1.45 18.80
CA ILE A 13 -4.33 -1.54 17.81
C ILE A 13 -5.03 -1.75 16.47
N VAL A 14 -5.13 -0.69 15.68
CA VAL A 14 -5.54 -0.81 14.27
C VAL A 14 -4.37 -1.45 13.53
N SER A 15 -4.56 -2.71 13.13
CA SER A 15 -3.61 -3.45 12.31
C SER A 15 -4.25 -3.67 10.94
N SER A 16 -3.59 -3.21 9.89
CA SER A 16 -3.99 -3.40 8.50
C SER A 16 -2.76 -3.73 7.68
N HIS A 17 -2.96 -4.47 6.59
CA HIS A 17 -1.86 -4.98 5.79
C HIS A 17 -2.18 -4.77 4.31
N LEU A 18 -1.27 -4.10 3.62
CA LEU A 18 -1.32 -3.81 2.19
C LEU A 18 -0.16 -4.52 1.50
N CYS A 19 -0.45 -5.38 0.53
CA CYS A 19 0.56 -6.01 -0.33
C CYS A 19 0.37 -5.53 -1.77
N LEU A 20 1.44 -5.12 -2.45
CA LEU A 20 1.39 -4.76 -3.87
C LEU A 20 1.96 -5.92 -4.70
N ILE A 21 1.10 -6.54 -5.52
CA ILE A 21 1.39 -7.77 -6.25
C ILE A 21 1.84 -7.47 -7.68
N ASN A 22 1.16 -6.53 -8.34
CA ASN A 22 1.51 -6.08 -9.69
C ASN A 22 1.40 -4.55 -9.78
N PRO A 23 2.47 -3.83 -10.11
CA PRO A 23 3.86 -4.30 -10.24
C PRO A 23 4.35 -4.91 -8.91
N HIS A 24 5.27 -5.88 -8.94
CA HIS A 24 5.71 -6.56 -7.71
C HIS A 24 6.37 -5.57 -6.74
N GLN A 25 5.92 -5.57 -5.47
CA GLN A 25 6.50 -4.69 -4.45
C GLN A 25 8.00 -4.93 -4.25
N ARG A 26 8.69 -3.95 -3.64
CA ARG A 26 10.03 -4.12 -3.10
C ARG A 26 10.02 -5.21 -2.05
N GLY A 27 11.01 -6.09 -2.06
CA GLY A 27 11.11 -7.21 -1.12
C GLY A 27 10.05 -8.30 -1.31
N PRO A 28 10.01 -9.30 -0.41
CA PRO A 28 9.15 -10.45 -0.56
C PRO A 28 7.66 -10.13 -0.33
N LEU A 29 6.82 -11.08 -0.77
CA LEU A 29 5.40 -11.21 -0.45
C LEU A 29 5.22 -12.41 0.50
N GLY A 30 5.94 -12.41 1.62
CA GLY A 30 5.70 -13.36 2.71
C GLY A 30 4.22 -13.36 3.10
N GLY A 31 3.74 -14.51 3.57
CA GLY A 31 2.42 -14.56 4.21
C GLY A 31 1.21 -14.10 3.38
N LEU A 32 1.35 -13.88 2.06
CA LEU A 32 0.34 -13.22 1.23
C LEU A 32 -1.05 -13.89 1.30
N ASN A 33 -1.08 -15.20 1.53
CA ASN A 33 -2.32 -15.99 1.63
C ASN A 33 -2.76 -16.26 3.07
N VAL A 34 -2.16 -15.59 4.04
CA VAL A 34 -2.44 -15.72 5.48
C VAL A 34 -2.87 -14.34 5.99
N PRO A 35 -4.11 -14.17 6.49
CA PRO A 35 -4.56 -12.89 7.01
C PRO A 35 -3.72 -12.45 8.20
N GLY A 36 -3.22 -11.21 8.17
CA GLY A 36 -2.41 -10.63 9.24
C GLY A 36 -1.16 -11.45 9.55
N ALA A 37 -0.53 -12.02 8.51
CA ALA A 37 0.66 -12.84 8.65
C ALA A 37 1.74 -12.13 9.49
N GLU A 38 2.51 -12.91 10.26
CA GLU A 38 3.51 -12.36 11.18
C GLU A 38 4.67 -11.68 10.46
N ASP A 39 4.87 -12.00 9.18
CA ASP A 39 5.83 -11.29 8.35
C ASP A 39 5.37 -9.87 8.06
N LEU A 40 6.30 -8.93 8.21
CA LEU A 40 6.03 -7.51 8.13
C LEU A 40 5.99 -7.01 6.68
N ASP A 41 5.94 -7.90 5.69
CA ASP A 41 6.08 -7.54 4.28
C ASP A 41 4.94 -6.66 3.77
N CYS A 42 3.75 -6.84 4.35
CA CYS A 42 2.56 -6.09 4.00
C CYS A 42 2.14 -5.05 5.06
N ASN A 43 2.86 -4.97 6.17
CA ASN A 43 2.55 -4.09 7.31
C ASN A 43 3.55 -2.93 7.41
N LEU A 44 3.83 -2.27 6.28
CA LEU A 44 4.87 -1.26 6.20
C LEU A 44 4.28 0.15 6.31
N THR A 45 4.69 0.91 7.32
CA THR A 45 4.13 2.25 7.62
C THR A 45 5.13 3.40 7.49
N ALA A 46 6.41 3.10 7.25
CA ALA A 46 7.44 4.12 7.08
C ALA A 46 7.39 4.74 5.68
N PRO A 47 7.20 6.06 5.51
CA PRO A 47 7.15 6.68 4.20
C PRO A 47 8.53 6.71 3.51
N PRO A 48 8.58 6.81 2.18
CA PRO A 48 7.46 6.67 1.24
C PRO A 48 7.20 5.22 0.84
N CYS A 49 8.15 4.31 1.06
CA CYS A 49 8.12 2.95 0.50
C CYS A 49 8.24 1.87 1.57
N GLY A 50 7.62 2.09 2.72
CA GLY A 50 7.69 1.17 3.83
C GLY A 50 9.07 1.10 4.50
N GLY A 51 9.92 2.11 4.27
CA GLY A 51 11.33 2.10 4.69
C GLY A 51 12.22 1.13 3.88
N ARG A 52 11.70 0.53 2.81
CA ARG A 52 12.48 -0.39 1.96
C ARG A 52 13.38 0.38 0.99
N PRO A 53 14.66 -0.02 0.86
CA PRO A 53 15.56 0.60 -0.10
C PRO A 53 15.08 0.33 -1.54
N ARG A 54 15.50 1.22 -2.45
CA ARG A 54 15.23 1.06 -3.88
C ARG A 54 15.83 -0.24 -4.42
N GLU A 55 15.09 -0.93 -5.28
CA GLU A 55 15.53 -2.14 -5.94
C GLU A 55 15.75 -1.92 -7.44
N GLN A 56 16.45 -2.85 -8.09
CA GLN A 56 16.56 -2.83 -9.54
C GLN A 56 15.20 -3.15 -10.15
N SER A 57 14.73 -2.27 -11.03
CA SER A 57 13.50 -2.52 -11.79
C SER A 57 13.63 -3.79 -12.63
N ILE A 58 12.70 -4.71 -12.44
CA ILE A 58 12.54 -5.94 -13.23
C ILE A 58 11.39 -5.83 -14.26
N LEU A 59 10.65 -4.72 -14.24
CA LEU A 59 9.49 -4.49 -15.09
C LEU A 59 9.70 -3.27 -15.98
N SER A 60 9.70 -3.51 -17.29
CA SER A 60 9.71 -2.44 -18.29
C SER A 60 8.31 -2.23 -18.85
N LEU A 61 7.83 -0.99 -18.81
CA LEU A 61 6.50 -0.59 -19.28
C LEU A 61 6.64 0.42 -20.41
N LYS A 62 5.78 0.32 -21.41
CA LYS A 62 5.75 1.30 -22.50
C LYS A 62 5.15 2.61 -21.99
N ALA A 63 5.76 3.74 -22.32
CA ALA A 63 5.18 5.06 -22.07
C ALA A 63 3.74 5.17 -22.61
N ASP A 64 2.87 5.85 -21.86
CA ASP A 64 1.45 6.08 -22.19
C ASP A 64 0.61 4.81 -22.39
N SER A 65 1.11 3.65 -21.93
CA SER A 65 0.35 2.41 -21.93
C SER A 65 -0.48 2.23 -20.66
N ASN A 66 -1.45 1.32 -20.70
CA ASN A 66 -2.28 0.99 -19.55
C ASN A 66 -1.67 -0.17 -18.76
N LEU A 67 -1.53 0.04 -17.45
CA LEU A 67 -1.14 -0.97 -16.48
C LEU A 67 -2.37 -1.40 -15.66
N THR A 68 -2.54 -2.71 -15.46
CA THR A 68 -3.43 -3.21 -14.41
C THR A 68 -2.65 -3.33 -13.12
N VAL A 69 -3.01 -2.53 -12.12
CA VAL A 69 -2.42 -2.62 -10.78
C VAL A 69 -3.19 -3.64 -9.97
N VAL A 70 -2.47 -4.57 -9.33
CA VAL A 70 -3.05 -5.58 -8.45
C VAL A 70 -2.41 -5.44 -7.08
N PHE A 71 -3.24 -5.21 -6.08
CA PHE A 71 -2.80 -5.17 -4.69
C PHE A 71 -3.83 -5.88 -3.81
N GLN A 72 -3.38 -6.34 -2.65
CA GLN A 72 -4.18 -7.07 -1.70
C GLN A 72 -4.35 -6.25 -0.41
N LYS A 73 -5.59 -6.10 0.02
CA LYS A 73 -5.93 -5.74 1.39
C LYS A 73 -5.92 -7.04 2.19
N ASN A 74 -4.76 -7.38 2.76
CA ASN A 74 -4.52 -8.68 3.41
C ASN A 74 -5.33 -8.79 4.71
N ILE A 75 -5.26 -7.78 5.57
CA ILE A 75 -6.22 -7.54 6.65
C ILE A 75 -6.63 -6.08 6.61
N GLY A 76 -7.95 -5.87 6.74
CA GLY A 76 -8.57 -4.58 6.60
C GLY A 76 -9.03 -3.99 7.93
N TYR A 77 -8.86 -2.70 8.10
CA TYR A 77 -9.65 -1.91 9.05
C TYR A 77 -10.55 -0.95 8.27
N PHE A 78 -11.82 -1.35 8.11
CA PHE A 78 -12.86 -0.53 7.48
C PHE A 78 -13.79 0.03 8.55
N ASP A 79 -13.96 1.36 8.54
CA ASP A 79 -14.96 2.07 9.34
C ASP A 79 -15.92 2.79 8.38
N PRO A 80 -17.21 2.43 8.32
CA PRO A 80 -18.15 3.06 7.39
C PRO A 80 -18.35 4.56 7.65
N ALA A 81 -18.02 5.08 8.83
CA ALA A 81 -18.06 6.51 9.12
C ALA A 81 -16.81 7.25 8.61
N LEU A 82 -15.67 6.54 8.51
CA LEU A 82 -14.36 7.04 8.10
C LEU A 82 -13.62 5.92 7.34
N PRO A 83 -13.99 5.65 6.09
CA PRO A 83 -13.54 4.44 5.38
C PRO A 83 -12.03 4.41 5.15
N GLY A 84 -11.41 5.57 4.96
CA GLY A 84 -10.04 5.64 4.49
C GLY A 84 -9.98 5.57 2.96
N ASN A 85 -8.79 5.43 2.39
CA ASN A 85 -8.62 5.42 0.95
C ASN A 85 -7.39 4.62 0.49
N PHE A 86 -7.41 4.25 -0.79
CA PHE A 86 -6.24 3.80 -1.51
C PHE A 86 -5.83 4.86 -2.51
N THR A 87 -4.52 5.12 -2.60
CA THR A 87 -3.95 6.01 -3.60
C THR A 87 -2.84 5.29 -4.35
N ILE A 88 -2.88 5.36 -5.68
CA ILE A 88 -1.83 4.89 -6.56
C ILE A 88 -1.11 6.10 -7.13
N SER A 89 0.21 6.13 -6.99
CA SER A 89 1.04 7.26 -7.37
C SER A 89 2.32 6.81 -8.07
N VAL A 90 2.98 7.74 -8.76
CA VAL A 90 4.25 7.49 -9.43
C VAL A 90 5.22 8.65 -9.26
N GLY A 91 6.50 8.36 -9.01
CA GLY A 91 7.55 9.35 -8.85
C GLY A 91 8.82 8.97 -9.62
N ALA A 92 9.63 9.95 -10.03
CA ALA A 92 10.97 9.69 -10.54
C ALA A 92 11.95 9.35 -9.39
N ASP A 93 11.68 9.91 -8.21
CA ASP A 93 12.41 9.71 -6.96
C ASP A 93 11.45 9.64 -5.76
N GLU A 94 12.01 9.46 -4.56
CA GLU A 94 11.28 9.25 -3.32
C GLU A 94 10.74 10.55 -2.68
N ASN A 95 11.08 11.72 -3.23
CA ASN A 95 10.68 13.02 -2.69
C ASN A 95 9.38 13.54 -3.29
N SER A 96 9.01 13.09 -4.48
CA SER A 96 7.86 13.61 -5.22
C SER A 96 7.11 12.53 -5.96
N PHE A 97 5.84 12.36 -5.61
CA PHE A 97 4.90 11.44 -6.25
C PHE A 97 3.75 12.24 -6.89
N THR A 98 3.40 11.85 -8.11
CA THR A 98 2.19 12.29 -8.81
C THR A 98 1.12 11.23 -8.61
N GLU A 99 -0.03 11.64 -8.08
CA GLU A 99 -1.21 10.80 -7.96
C GLU A 99 -1.75 10.41 -9.34
N LEU A 100 -2.00 9.12 -9.53
CA LEU A 100 -2.61 8.57 -10.74
C LEU A 100 -4.09 8.25 -10.53
N VAL A 101 -4.43 7.67 -9.39
CA VAL A 101 -5.82 7.35 -9.03
C VAL A 101 -5.96 7.22 -7.52
N THR A 102 -7.09 7.71 -7.01
CA THR A 102 -7.51 7.56 -5.61
C THR A 102 -8.94 7.04 -5.58
N PHE A 103 -9.23 6.15 -4.63
CA PHE A 103 -10.59 5.69 -4.37
C PHE A 103 -10.77 5.37 -2.89
N GLU A 104 -12.00 5.50 -2.44
CA GLU A 104 -12.42 5.24 -1.08
C GLU A 104 -12.29 3.75 -0.75
N ASP A 105 -11.89 3.43 0.48
CA ASP A 105 -11.96 2.06 0.96
C ASP A 105 -13.41 1.59 1.08
N SER A 106 -13.64 0.28 0.98
CA SER A 106 -14.96 -0.31 1.14
C SER A 106 -14.89 -1.57 2.00
N GLU A 107 -16.07 -2.03 2.44
CA GLU A 107 -16.18 -3.28 3.17
C GLU A 107 -15.80 -4.46 2.27
N THR A 108 -14.69 -5.11 2.62
CA THR A 108 -14.19 -6.30 1.93
C THR A 108 -13.79 -7.34 2.96
N LYS A 109 -13.83 -8.61 2.57
CA LYS A 109 -13.22 -9.69 3.35
C LYS A 109 -11.70 -9.54 3.41
N ASP A 110 -11.06 -10.23 4.35
CA ASP A 110 -9.61 -10.39 4.38
C ASP A 110 -9.10 -11.02 3.08
N LEU A 111 -7.83 -10.74 2.76
CA LEU A 111 -7.14 -11.20 1.55
C LEU A 111 -7.79 -10.72 0.24
N TYR A 112 -8.57 -9.65 0.28
CA TYR A 112 -9.26 -9.12 -0.90
C TYR A 112 -8.26 -8.52 -1.89
N LEU A 113 -8.44 -8.87 -3.17
CA LEU A 113 -7.61 -8.38 -4.27
C LEU A 113 -8.33 -7.25 -4.99
N HIS A 114 -7.68 -6.10 -5.07
CA HIS A 114 -8.09 -4.99 -5.91
C HIS A 114 -7.41 -5.10 -7.27
N PHE A 115 -8.19 -4.93 -8.32
CA PHE A 115 -7.73 -4.85 -9.71
C PHE A 115 -8.09 -3.48 -10.25
N ILE A 116 -7.08 -2.63 -10.39
CA ILE A 116 -7.28 -1.28 -10.93
C ILE A 116 -6.77 -1.29 -12.36
N HIS A 117 -7.72 -1.30 -13.27
CA HIS A 117 -7.46 -1.28 -14.70
C HIS A 117 -7.11 0.14 -15.17
N ASP A 118 -6.44 0.20 -16.33
CA ASP A 118 -6.21 1.46 -17.05
C ASP A 118 -5.43 2.53 -16.28
N VAL A 119 -4.52 2.12 -15.40
CA VAL A 119 -3.57 3.07 -14.79
C VAL A 119 -2.53 3.46 -15.84
N VAL A 120 -2.56 4.72 -16.25
CA VAL A 120 -1.70 5.23 -17.34
C VAL A 120 -0.25 5.33 -16.86
N VAL A 121 0.64 4.63 -17.55
CA VAL A 121 2.09 4.69 -17.33
C VAL A 121 2.60 6.07 -17.76
N PRO A 122 3.47 6.73 -16.98
CA PRO A 122 4.01 8.04 -17.33
C PRO A 122 4.61 8.09 -18.75
N SER A 123 4.51 9.25 -19.39
CA SER A 123 5.19 9.53 -20.66
C SER A 123 6.70 9.75 -20.50
N THR A 124 7.14 10.03 -19.27
CA THR A 124 8.55 10.29 -18.96
C THR A 124 9.32 8.97 -18.96
N LEU A 125 10.40 8.90 -19.72
CA LEU A 125 11.22 7.69 -19.84
C LEU A 125 12.16 7.53 -18.64
N GLY A 126 12.57 6.28 -18.39
CA GLY A 126 13.56 5.94 -17.37
C GLY A 126 12.97 5.35 -16.10
N HIS A 127 13.72 5.41 -15.01
CA HIS A 127 13.38 4.73 -13.76
C HIS A 127 12.34 5.51 -12.95
N HIS A 128 11.27 4.83 -12.58
CA HIS A 128 10.20 5.38 -11.76
C HIS A 128 9.93 4.47 -10.56
N ILE A 129 9.30 5.05 -9.54
CA ILE A 129 8.79 4.37 -8.35
C ILE A 129 7.29 4.42 -8.45
N PHE A 130 6.66 3.26 -8.48
CA PHE A 130 5.22 3.10 -8.42
C PHE A 130 4.83 2.85 -6.96
N GLN A 131 3.87 3.58 -6.43
CA GLN A 131 3.48 3.51 -5.02
C GLN A 131 1.99 3.22 -4.91
N VAL A 132 1.65 2.32 -3.99
CA VAL A 132 0.28 2.19 -3.47
C VAL A 132 0.31 2.54 -2.00
N THR A 133 -0.60 3.42 -1.61
CA THR A 133 -0.83 3.75 -0.19
C THR A 133 -2.23 3.32 0.22
N TYR A 134 -2.35 2.91 1.48
CA TYR A 134 -3.63 2.65 2.12
C TYR A 134 -3.70 3.46 3.41
N VAL A 135 -4.61 4.43 3.46
CA VAL A 135 -4.89 5.22 4.66
C VAL A 135 -6.09 4.59 5.35
N THR A 136 -5.90 4.05 6.55
CA THR A 136 -7.00 3.55 7.40
C THR A 136 -7.58 4.66 8.27
N SER A 137 -8.74 4.45 8.86
CA SER A 137 -9.15 5.17 10.08
C SER A 137 -8.46 4.54 11.30
N PRO A 138 -7.89 5.29 12.26
CA PRO A 138 -7.94 6.74 12.46
C PRO A 138 -6.77 7.52 11.79
N GLY A 139 -6.17 7.00 10.72
CA GLY A 139 -5.18 7.73 9.90
C GLY A 139 -3.82 7.04 9.73
N VAL A 140 -3.72 5.73 9.96
CA VAL A 140 -2.46 5.00 9.73
C VAL A 140 -2.28 4.80 8.22
N VAL A 141 -1.08 5.09 7.71
CA VAL A 141 -0.78 4.93 6.30
C VAL A 141 0.15 3.74 6.09
N TYR A 142 -0.25 2.85 5.19
CA TYR A 142 0.56 1.73 4.73
C TYR A 142 1.10 2.03 3.36
N TYR A 143 2.36 1.68 3.12
CA TYR A 143 3.09 2.02 1.91
C TYR A 143 3.67 0.77 1.26
N GLN A 144 3.38 0.60 -0.02
CA GLN A 144 4.07 -0.37 -0.86
C GLN A 144 4.58 0.32 -2.12
N CYS A 145 5.82 0.01 -2.50
CA CYS A 145 6.42 0.54 -3.72
C CYS A 145 6.93 -0.59 -4.60
N ALA A 146 6.94 -0.34 -5.91
CA ALA A 146 7.61 -1.16 -6.90
C ALA A 146 8.51 -0.27 -7.77
N ASP A 147 9.67 -0.77 -8.16
CA ASP A 147 10.56 -0.07 -9.09
C ASP A 147 10.26 -0.52 -10.53
N ILE A 148 9.97 0.44 -11.41
CA ILE A 148 9.62 0.21 -12.81
C ILE A 148 10.55 1.01 -13.74
N THR A 149 10.67 0.56 -14.99
CA THR A 149 11.37 1.29 -16.05
C THR A 149 10.37 1.63 -17.15
N VAL A 150 10.25 2.91 -17.49
CA VAL A 150 9.43 3.35 -18.62
C VAL A 150 10.29 3.43 -19.87
N ILE A 151 9.84 2.80 -20.95
CA ILE A 151 10.53 2.70 -22.26
C ILE A 151 9.68 3.22 -23.42
#